data_AF-A0A1Y3NGG4-F1
#
_entry.id   AF-A0A1Y3NGG4-F1
#
_cell.length_a   1.000
_cell.length_b   1.000
_cell.length_c   1.000
_cell.angle_alpha   90.00
_cell.angle_beta   90.00
_cell.angle_gamma   90.00
#
_symmetry.space_group_name_H-M   'P 1'
#
loop_
_entity.id
_entity.type
_entity.pdbx_description
1 polymer ?
#
loop_
_entity_poly.entity_id
_entity_poly.type
_entity_poly.pdbx_seq_one_letter_code
_entity_poly.pdbx_strand_id
1 'polypeptide(L)'
;MKGYENNIFCKLISKAGITFEDNGEKVVFDSKLTFFRHEFKKVLYSNPSYPQPLLNTICENFSDFIQDPVLFKACLIPYSKSESKDSFNHDFGLMNESLIKSLLGIDELQTPIMKILLEKLVDYTSEEDIMKNDLNDNIPKLIMNQLRWMDNIVDPDQLTENLFEMISITPIHIQKEIIEAIPDIIIDSQHNEVVRKLKETMENDTELVVPILDTLSNLKFSESLMDELKNTVIKHLEHCELEKIPILIRFLLQSIESNDKARFIISKIRNKLNFNVISSLLKVENSMNDNDKAQINISKSFGKLLF
;
A
#
# COMPACT_ATOMS: atom_id res chain seq x y z
N MET A 1 22.90 -13.72 16.48
CA MET A 1 21.94 -13.07 17.41
C MET A 1 22.59 -12.75 18.76
N LYS A 2 23.64 -11.93 18.82
CA LYS A 2 24.17 -11.46 20.11
C LYS A 2 23.25 -10.33 20.59
N GLY A 3 22.64 -10.48 21.78
CA GLY A 3 21.75 -9.48 22.38
C GLY A 3 20.27 -9.88 22.52
N TYR A 4 19.80 -10.86 21.75
CA TYR A 4 18.40 -11.34 21.78
C TYR A 4 18.24 -12.74 22.39
N GLU A 5 19.22 -13.21 23.15
CA GLU A 5 19.24 -14.58 23.72
C GLU A 5 18.08 -14.87 24.70
N ASN A 6 17.47 -13.82 25.26
CA ASN A 6 16.30 -13.94 26.15
C ASN A 6 14.96 -13.72 25.44
N ASN A 7 14.97 -13.30 24.17
CA ASN A 7 13.77 -12.99 23.41
C ASN A 7 13.04 -14.30 23.04
N ILE A 8 11.78 -14.43 23.49
CA ILE A 8 10.97 -15.64 23.29
C ILE A 8 10.67 -15.83 21.81
N PHE A 9 10.38 -14.76 21.08
CA PHE A 9 10.19 -14.80 19.64
C PHE A 9 11.43 -15.37 18.91
N CYS A 10 12.63 -14.91 19.26
CA CYS A 10 13.88 -15.45 18.70
C CYS A 10 14.09 -16.95 18.99
N LYS A 11 13.69 -17.41 20.18
CA LYS A 11 13.72 -18.83 20.56
C LYS A 11 12.70 -19.67 19.78
N LEU A 12 11.54 -19.10 19.48
CA LEU A 12 10.49 -19.79 18.72
C LEU A 12 10.88 -19.92 17.25
N ILE A 13 11.37 -18.85 16.62
CA ILE A 13 11.80 -18.90 15.21
C ILE A 13 13.01 -19.82 15.01
N SER A 14 13.98 -19.84 15.94
CA SER A 14 15.12 -20.77 15.88
C SER A 14 14.68 -22.22 16.06
N LYS A 15 13.75 -22.50 16.97
CA LYS A 15 13.13 -23.84 17.09
C LYS A 15 12.33 -24.25 15.85
N ALA A 16 11.77 -23.28 15.13
CA ALA A 16 11.04 -23.50 13.89
C ALA A 16 11.97 -23.57 12.65
N GLY A 17 13.30 -23.54 12.82
CA GLY A 17 14.28 -23.74 11.75
C GLY A 17 14.76 -22.47 11.04
N ILE A 18 14.56 -21.29 11.65
CA ILE A 18 15.03 -20.01 11.11
C ILE A 18 16.34 -19.61 11.77
N THR A 19 17.32 -19.27 10.93
CA THR A 19 18.60 -18.71 11.37
C THR A 19 18.90 -17.40 10.64
N PHE A 20 19.67 -16.54 11.29
CA PHE A 20 20.12 -15.27 10.71
C PHE A 20 21.61 -15.37 10.45
N GLU A 21 21.99 -15.25 9.18
CA GLU A 21 23.37 -15.26 8.69
C GLU A 21 23.83 -13.83 8.35
N ASP A 22 25.11 -13.66 8.02
CA ASP A 22 25.71 -12.37 7.63
C ASP A 22 25.41 -11.23 8.61
N ASN A 23 25.73 -11.43 9.89
CA ASN A 23 25.46 -10.46 10.97
C ASN A 23 23.98 -10.06 11.15
N GLY A 24 23.02 -10.78 10.55
CA GLY A 24 21.60 -10.44 10.62
C GLY A 24 21.02 -9.91 9.31
N GLU A 25 21.83 -9.76 8.26
CA GLU A 25 21.40 -9.26 6.96
C GLU A 25 20.60 -10.29 6.15
N LYS A 26 20.75 -11.59 6.44
CA LYS A 26 20.07 -12.65 5.70
C LYS A 26 19.34 -13.62 6.62
N VAL A 27 18.09 -13.90 6.27
CA VAL A 27 17.29 -14.97 6.89
C VAL A 27 17.49 -16.25 6.09
N VAL A 28 17.93 -17.30 6.76
CA VAL A 28 18.20 -18.63 6.19
C VAL A 28 17.31 -19.67 6.84
N PHE A 29 16.63 -20.43 6.00
CA PHE A 29 15.71 -21.49 6.41
C PHE A 29 16.32 -22.87 6.22
N ASP A 30 16.17 -23.71 7.24
CA ASP A 30 16.42 -25.13 7.11
C ASP A 30 15.22 -25.83 6.43
N SER A 31 15.33 -25.94 5.10
CA SER A 31 14.76 -27.02 4.29
C SER A 31 13.25 -27.20 4.11
N LYS A 32 12.31 -26.36 4.60
CA LYS A 32 10.87 -26.51 4.23
C LYS A 32 9.94 -25.34 4.66
N LEU A 33 9.78 -24.31 3.81
CA LEU A 33 8.85 -23.17 4.05
C LEU A 33 7.40 -23.64 4.35
N THR A 34 6.93 -24.69 3.67
CA THR A 34 5.59 -25.26 3.84
C THR A 34 5.34 -25.81 5.25
N PHE A 35 6.39 -26.10 6.02
CA PHE A 35 6.27 -26.57 7.40
C PHE A 35 6.57 -25.49 8.43
N PHE A 36 7.10 -24.31 8.07
CA PHE A 36 7.37 -23.27 9.07
C PHE A 36 6.09 -22.85 9.79
N ARG A 37 5.02 -22.51 9.05
CA ARG A 37 3.73 -22.14 9.66
C ARG A 37 3.21 -23.27 10.57
N HIS A 38 3.36 -24.53 10.15
CA HIS A 38 2.95 -25.70 10.92
C HIS A 38 3.78 -25.91 12.19
N GLU A 39 5.11 -25.92 12.08
CA GLU A 39 6.02 -26.09 13.21
C GLU A 39 5.93 -24.90 14.17
N PHE A 40 5.79 -23.68 13.67
CA PHE A 40 5.58 -22.51 14.50
C PHE A 40 4.25 -22.63 15.26
N LYS A 41 3.13 -22.99 14.60
CA LYS A 41 1.85 -23.23 15.27
C LYS A 41 1.96 -24.36 16.32
N LYS A 42 2.64 -25.45 15.98
CA LYS A 42 2.88 -26.57 16.91
C LYS A 42 3.67 -26.15 18.14
N VAL A 43 4.76 -25.39 17.96
CA VAL A 43 5.56 -24.87 19.07
C VAL A 43 4.73 -23.86 19.87
N LEU A 44 3.96 -22.98 19.22
CA LEU A 44 3.08 -22.00 19.84
C LEU A 44 2.05 -22.67 20.76
N TYR A 45 1.30 -23.66 20.26
CA TYR A 45 0.27 -24.38 21.02
C TYR A 45 0.83 -25.32 22.10
N SER A 46 2.10 -25.75 21.96
CA SER A 46 2.75 -26.59 22.97
C SER A 46 3.21 -25.80 24.19
N ASN A 47 3.19 -24.47 24.15
CA ASN A 47 3.62 -23.65 25.28
C ASN A 47 2.50 -23.51 26.33
N PRO A 48 2.80 -23.71 27.63
CA PRO A 48 1.79 -23.66 28.70
C PRO A 48 1.19 -22.27 28.93
N SER A 49 1.80 -21.21 28.40
CA SER A 49 1.35 -19.82 28.53
C SER A 49 0.46 -19.35 27.37
N TYR A 50 0.14 -20.22 26.42
CA TYR A 50 -0.86 -19.96 25.37
C TYR A 50 -2.27 -19.84 26.00
N PRO A 51 -3.16 -18.94 25.56
CA PRO A 51 -3.05 -18.06 24.38
C PRO A 51 -2.48 -16.67 24.65
N GLN A 52 -3.19 -15.83 25.42
CA GLN A 52 -2.98 -14.37 25.39
C GLN A 52 -1.67 -13.84 26.01
N PRO A 53 -1.18 -14.34 27.16
CA PRO A 53 0.09 -13.86 27.72
C PRO A 53 1.25 -14.08 26.74
N LEU A 54 1.26 -15.23 26.07
CA LEU A 54 2.32 -15.58 25.13
C LEU A 54 2.24 -14.76 23.83
N LEU A 55 1.04 -14.56 23.26
CA LEU A 55 0.87 -13.78 22.03
C LEU A 55 1.30 -12.32 22.23
N ASN A 56 0.93 -11.71 23.35
CA ASN A 56 1.36 -10.34 23.68
C ASN A 56 2.89 -10.26 23.84
N THR A 57 3.49 -11.18 24.60
CA THR A 57 4.95 -11.20 24.75
C THR A 57 5.66 -11.45 23.42
N ILE A 58 5.11 -12.27 22.52
CA ILE A 58 5.66 -12.48 21.18
C ILE A 58 5.61 -11.17 20.38
N CYS A 59 4.49 -10.45 20.41
CA CYS A 59 4.33 -9.19 19.69
C CYS A 59 5.26 -8.09 20.24
N GLU A 60 5.39 -7.97 21.57
CA GLU A 60 6.34 -7.07 22.22
C GLU A 60 7.78 -7.41 21.84
N ASN A 61 8.15 -8.68 21.95
CA ASN A 61 9.48 -9.17 21.59
C ASN A 61 9.79 -9.00 20.10
N PHE A 62 8.78 -9.11 19.23
CA PHE A 62 8.90 -8.83 17.81
C PHE A 62 9.11 -7.32 17.57
N SER A 63 8.34 -6.47 18.24
CA SER A 63 8.49 -5.01 18.17
C SER A 63 9.88 -4.54 18.61
N ASP A 64 10.45 -5.15 19.66
CA ASP A 64 11.83 -4.90 20.11
C ASP A 64 12.87 -5.41 19.11
N PHE A 65 12.58 -6.53 18.43
CA PHE A 65 13.48 -7.15 17.46
C PHE A 65 13.60 -6.32 16.18
N ILE A 66 12.49 -5.75 15.70
CA ILE A 66 12.47 -4.93 14.47
C ILE A 66 12.92 -3.48 14.68
N GLN A 67 13.32 -3.08 15.90
CA GLN A 67 13.97 -1.78 16.12
C GLN A 67 15.34 -1.70 15.43
N ASP A 68 16.00 -2.84 15.25
CA ASP A 68 17.24 -2.90 14.46
C ASP A 68 16.89 -2.87 12.96
N PRO A 69 17.28 -1.80 12.21
CA PRO A 69 16.90 -1.65 10.81
C PRO A 69 17.49 -2.76 9.92
N VAL A 70 18.63 -3.35 10.30
CA VAL A 70 19.26 -4.44 9.54
C VAL A 70 18.42 -5.71 9.67
N LEU A 71 18.03 -6.05 10.90
CA LEU A 71 17.18 -7.21 11.17
C LEU A 71 15.79 -7.03 10.58
N PHE A 72 15.23 -5.82 10.67
CA PHE A 72 13.92 -5.53 10.10
C PHE A 72 13.90 -5.70 8.58
N LYS A 73 14.88 -5.11 7.88
CA LYS A 73 15.03 -5.30 6.44
C LYS A 73 15.19 -6.77 6.08
N ALA A 74 16.01 -7.53 6.81
CA ALA A 74 16.19 -8.96 6.58
C ALA A 74 14.88 -9.76 6.73
N CYS A 75 13.97 -9.33 7.62
CA CYS A 75 12.66 -9.97 7.81
C CYS A 75 11.65 -9.66 6.70
N LEU A 76 11.84 -8.55 5.96
CA LEU A 76 10.97 -8.09 4.89
C LEU A 76 11.34 -8.67 3.53
N ILE A 77 12.62 -8.97 3.30
CA ILE A 77 13.10 -9.56 2.05
C ILE A 77 12.85 -11.08 2.00
N PRO A 78 12.75 -11.67 0.80
CA PRO A 78 12.70 -13.12 0.64
C PRO A 78 13.90 -13.81 1.28
N TYR A 79 13.68 -14.98 1.86
CA TYR A 79 14.74 -15.75 2.49
C TYR A 79 15.71 -16.37 1.48
N SER A 80 16.95 -16.57 1.89
CA SER A 80 17.94 -17.35 1.13
C SER A 80 17.90 -18.82 1.58
N LYS A 81 17.95 -19.76 0.64
CA LYS A 81 18.09 -21.18 1.00
C LYS A 81 19.49 -21.41 1.57
N SER A 82 19.59 -22.18 2.66
CA SER A 82 20.87 -22.72 3.09
C SER A 82 21.42 -23.59 1.96
N GLU A 83 22.67 -23.34 1.53
CA GLU A 83 23.36 -24.07 0.46
C GLU A 83 23.61 -25.54 0.84
N SER A 84 22.55 -26.32 0.93
CA SER A 84 22.64 -27.77 0.87
C SER A 84 22.45 -28.20 -0.59
N LYS A 85 23.44 -28.93 -1.06
CA LYS A 85 23.64 -29.38 -2.44
C LYS A 85 22.49 -30.28 -2.90
N ASP A 86 21.40 -29.73 -3.41
CA ASP A 86 20.50 -30.44 -4.31
C ASP A 86 19.80 -29.45 -5.26
N SER A 87 20.55 -29.12 -6.32
CA SER A 87 20.14 -29.19 -7.72
C SER A 87 18.63 -29.21 -8.02
N PHE A 88 18.15 -28.13 -8.64
CA PHE A 88 17.06 -28.10 -9.62
C PHE A 88 15.73 -28.77 -9.20
N ASN A 89 14.97 -28.10 -8.34
CA ASN A 89 13.51 -28.20 -8.41
C ASN A 89 12.92 -26.79 -8.49
N HIS A 90 12.25 -26.52 -9.62
CA HIS A 90 11.46 -25.33 -9.90
C HIS A 90 10.31 -25.21 -8.90
N ASP A 91 10.56 -24.63 -7.74
CA ASP A 91 9.52 -24.26 -6.76
C ASP A 91 9.23 -22.76 -6.90
N PHE A 92 8.85 -22.35 -8.11
CA PHE A 92 8.73 -20.93 -8.52
C PHE A 92 7.67 -20.12 -7.76
N GLY A 93 6.87 -20.74 -6.88
CA GLY A 93 5.84 -20.06 -6.08
C GLY A 93 6.22 -19.80 -4.63
N LEU A 94 7.07 -20.63 -4.02
CA LEU A 94 7.36 -20.57 -2.58
C LEU A 94 8.64 -19.78 -2.25
N MET A 95 9.56 -19.59 -3.22
CA MET A 95 10.89 -19.00 -2.99
C MET A 95 10.92 -17.48 -2.75
N ASN A 96 9.76 -16.82 -2.60
CA ASN A 96 9.68 -15.36 -2.48
C ASN A 96 9.00 -14.86 -1.20
N GLU A 97 8.55 -15.75 -0.29
CA GLU A 97 7.93 -15.29 0.95
C GLU A 97 8.99 -14.76 1.91
N SER A 98 8.69 -13.67 2.61
CA SER A 98 9.54 -13.17 3.70
C SER A 98 9.17 -13.84 5.03
N LEU A 99 9.97 -13.62 6.08
CA LEU A 99 9.61 -14.04 7.44
C LEU A 99 8.30 -13.37 7.87
N ILE A 100 8.14 -12.08 7.58
CA ILE A 100 6.92 -11.34 7.93
C ILE A 100 5.71 -11.91 7.20
N LYS A 101 5.82 -12.23 5.91
CA LYS A 101 4.73 -12.85 5.14
C LYS A 101 4.32 -14.20 5.73
N SER A 102 5.31 -14.99 6.17
CA SER A 102 5.06 -16.27 6.85
C SER A 102 4.34 -16.11 8.19
N LEU A 103 4.70 -15.09 8.98
CA LEU A 103 4.05 -14.77 10.25
C LEU A 103 2.63 -14.24 10.06
N LEU A 104 2.40 -13.41 9.04
CA LEU A 104 1.06 -12.93 8.67
C LEU A 104 0.12 -14.06 8.23
N GLY A 105 0.66 -15.21 7.80
CA GLY A 105 -0.09 -16.43 7.53
C GLY A 105 -0.55 -17.19 8.78
N ILE A 106 -0.27 -16.69 9.99
CA ILE A 106 -0.73 -17.26 11.27
C ILE A 106 -1.83 -16.38 11.81
N ASP A 107 -3.06 -16.90 11.85
CA ASP A 107 -4.27 -16.12 12.11
C ASP A 107 -4.21 -15.35 13.45
N GLU A 108 -3.67 -15.96 14.51
CA GLU A 108 -3.59 -15.34 15.84
C GLU A 108 -2.58 -14.20 15.94
N LEU A 109 -1.62 -14.13 15.01
CA LEU A 109 -0.57 -13.10 14.96
C LEU A 109 -0.81 -12.06 13.87
N GLN A 110 -1.72 -12.32 12.94
CA GLN A 110 -1.91 -11.49 11.76
C GLN A 110 -2.28 -10.04 12.12
N THR A 111 -3.37 -9.82 12.85
CA THR A 111 -3.83 -8.46 13.19
C THR A 111 -2.82 -7.66 14.01
N PRO A 112 -2.20 -8.22 15.09
CA PRO A 112 -1.16 -7.50 15.84
C PRO A 112 0.08 -7.16 15.00
N ILE A 113 0.56 -8.09 14.16
CA ILE A 113 1.74 -7.84 13.33
C ILE A 113 1.44 -6.80 12.26
N MET A 114 0.28 -6.85 11.60
CA MET A 114 -0.14 -5.82 10.64
C MET A 114 -0.12 -4.42 11.28
N LYS A 115 -0.64 -4.30 12.51
CA LYS A 115 -0.61 -3.04 13.25
C LYS A 115 0.83 -2.57 13.52
N ILE A 116 1.70 -3.44 14.02
CA ILE A 116 3.12 -3.12 14.28
C ILE A 116 3.83 -2.67 13.00
N LEU A 117 3.56 -3.33 11.87
CA LEU A 117 4.16 -2.97 10.57
C LEU A 117 3.71 -1.59 10.09
N LEU A 118 2.41 -1.27 10.24
CA LEU A 118 1.87 0.04 9.88
C LEU A 118 2.38 1.14 10.81
N GLU A 119 2.51 0.87 12.11
CA GLU A 119 3.15 1.81 13.05
C GLU A 119 4.62 2.06 12.67
N LYS A 120 5.35 1.00 12.31
CA LYS A 120 6.73 1.11 11.83
C LYS A 120 6.85 1.82 10.50
N LEU A 121 5.85 1.77 9.63
CA LEU A 121 5.83 2.50 8.36
C LEU A 121 6.07 4.00 8.58
N VAL A 122 5.50 4.56 9.66
CA VAL A 122 5.62 5.99 10.00
C VAL A 122 7.06 6.39 10.26
N ASP A 123 7.86 5.51 10.86
CA ASP A 123 9.29 5.76 11.15
C ASP A 123 10.14 5.92 9.87
N TYR A 124 9.69 5.36 8.74
CA TYR A 124 10.40 5.36 7.45
C TYR A 124 9.79 6.30 6.40
N THR A 125 9.12 7.36 6.84
CA THR A 125 8.47 8.36 5.97
C THR A 125 9.43 9.46 5.46
N SER A 126 10.74 9.35 5.74
CA SER A 126 11.74 10.36 5.36
C SER A 126 12.09 10.28 3.87
N GLU A 127 12.28 11.43 3.21
CA GLU A 127 12.61 11.48 1.76
C GLU A 127 13.87 10.66 1.40
N GLU A 128 14.83 10.57 2.32
CA GLU A 128 16.06 9.79 2.14
C GLU A 128 15.81 8.27 2.09
N ASP A 129 14.83 7.77 2.85
CA ASP A 129 14.45 6.35 2.84
C ASP A 129 13.65 5.97 1.59
N ILE A 130 13.03 6.96 0.95
CA ILE A 130 12.11 6.78 -0.18
C ILE A 130 12.83 6.89 -1.52
N MET A 131 13.83 7.77 -1.61
CA MET A 131 14.64 7.99 -2.83
C MET A 131 15.68 6.89 -3.08
N LYS A 132 15.72 5.85 -2.24
CA LYS A 132 16.56 4.67 -2.49
C LYS A 132 16.02 3.94 -3.72
N ASN A 133 16.80 3.98 -4.80
CA ASN A 133 16.44 3.43 -6.11
C ASN A 133 16.35 1.90 -6.12
N ASP A 134 16.97 1.20 -5.15
CA ASP A 134 16.84 -0.25 -5.02
C ASP A 134 15.53 -0.58 -4.27
N LEU A 135 14.71 -1.44 -4.88
CA LEU A 135 13.48 -1.97 -4.27
C LEU A 135 13.75 -2.67 -2.93
N ASN A 136 14.95 -3.26 -2.77
CA ASN A 136 15.36 -3.90 -1.52
C ASN A 136 15.77 -2.91 -0.43
N ASP A 137 15.93 -1.62 -0.76
CA ASP A 137 16.29 -0.57 0.19
C ASP A 137 15.11 0.34 0.56
N ASN A 138 14.03 0.29 -0.21
CA ASN A 138 12.81 1.05 0.06
C ASN A 138 11.93 0.30 1.08
N ILE A 139 12.21 0.51 2.36
CA ILE A 139 11.51 -0.13 3.48
C ILE A 139 9.98 0.10 3.43
N PRO A 140 9.45 1.31 3.16
CA PRO A 140 8.02 1.52 3.04
C PRO A 140 7.35 0.62 1.99
N LYS A 141 7.94 0.51 0.79
CA LYS A 141 7.44 -0.40 -0.25
C LYS A 141 7.53 -1.86 0.17
N LEU A 142 8.62 -2.25 0.85
CA LEU A 142 8.77 -3.60 1.36
C LEU A 142 7.70 -3.95 2.40
N ILE A 143 7.35 -3.03 3.30
CA ILE A 143 6.26 -3.20 4.27
C ILE A 143 4.93 -3.40 3.54
N MET A 144 4.59 -2.49 2.61
CA MET A 144 3.34 -2.56 1.86
C MET A 144 3.22 -3.85 1.05
N ASN A 145 4.34 -4.31 0.47
CA ASN A 145 4.38 -5.56 -0.27
C ASN A 145 4.06 -6.80 0.59
N GLN A 146 4.33 -6.75 1.91
CA GLN A 146 3.94 -7.86 2.80
C GLN A 146 2.42 -7.99 2.94
N LEU A 147 1.68 -6.90 2.80
CA LEU A 147 0.22 -6.88 2.96
C LEU A 147 -0.53 -7.28 1.68
N ARG A 148 0.11 -7.20 0.50
CA ARG A 148 -0.51 -7.51 -0.80
C ARG A 148 -0.77 -9.01 -0.98
N TRP A 149 -1.89 -9.37 -1.58
CA TRP A 149 -2.28 -10.74 -1.94
C TRP A 149 -2.16 -11.75 -0.79
N MET A 150 -2.69 -11.37 0.38
CA MET A 150 -2.83 -12.28 1.52
C MET A 150 -3.89 -13.35 1.22
N ASP A 151 -3.60 -14.62 1.54
CA ASP A 151 -4.53 -15.74 1.32
C ASP A 151 -5.83 -15.59 2.14
N ASN A 152 -5.71 -15.07 3.36
CA ASN A 152 -6.80 -14.87 4.30
C ASN A 152 -6.57 -13.61 5.13
N ILE A 153 -7.64 -12.86 5.38
CA ILE A 153 -7.64 -11.69 6.26
C ILE A 153 -8.56 -11.97 7.44
N VAL A 154 -7.99 -12.03 8.63
CA VAL A 154 -8.66 -12.40 9.88
C VAL A 154 -9.65 -11.34 10.33
N ASP A 155 -9.21 -10.08 10.30
CA ASP A 155 -10.02 -8.91 10.67
C ASP A 155 -9.95 -7.85 9.57
N PRO A 156 -10.79 -7.99 8.53
CA PRO A 156 -10.74 -7.12 7.38
C PRO A 156 -11.15 -5.68 7.76
N ASP A 157 -12.11 -5.52 8.67
CA ASP A 157 -12.63 -4.20 9.07
C ASP A 157 -11.57 -3.40 9.81
N GLN A 158 -10.89 -4.02 10.77
CA GLN A 158 -9.77 -3.39 11.48
C GLN A 158 -8.61 -3.04 10.53
N LEU A 159 -8.29 -3.92 9.57
CA LEU A 159 -7.25 -3.63 8.58
C LEU A 159 -7.61 -2.39 7.75
N THR A 160 -8.86 -2.29 7.30
CA THR A 160 -9.34 -1.13 6.55
C THR A 160 -9.24 0.15 7.38
N GLU A 161 -9.68 0.13 8.65
CA GLU A 161 -9.53 1.30 9.52
C GLU A 161 -8.07 1.72 9.69
N ASN A 162 -7.17 0.77 9.94
CA ASN A 162 -5.75 1.06 10.10
C ASN A 162 -5.14 1.67 8.82
N LEU A 163 -5.52 1.18 7.63
CA LEU A 163 -5.03 1.75 6.36
C LEU A 163 -5.46 3.21 6.17
N PHE A 164 -6.72 3.55 6.47
CA PHE A 164 -7.22 4.92 6.34
C PHE A 164 -6.69 5.86 7.45
N GLU A 165 -6.45 5.34 8.65
CA GLU A 165 -5.72 6.07 9.69
C GLU A 165 -4.30 6.41 9.20
N MET A 166 -3.60 5.45 8.61
CA MET A 166 -2.26 5.67 8.05
C MET A 166 -2.26 6.68 6.89
N ILE A 167 -3.25 6.63 6.00
CA ILE A 167 -3.42 7.66 4.96
C ILE A 167 -3.57 9.05 5.58
N SER A 168 -4.26 9.17 6.72
CA SER A 168 -4.50 10.47 7.36
C SER A 168 -3.26 11.08 8.04
N ILE A 169 -2.28 10.26 8.45
CA ILE A 169 -1.11 10.71 9.22
C ILE A 169 0.20 10.70 8.44
N THR A 170 0.27 9.98 7.32
CA THR A 170 1.51 9.83 6.54
C THR A 170 1.66 10.93 5.49
N PRO A 171 2.89 11.21 5.01
CA PRO A 171 3.08 12.19 3.94
C PRO A 171 2.54 11.70 2.60
N ILE A 172 2.33 12.65 1.68
CA ILE A 172 1.68 12.43 0.37
C ILE A 172 2.24 11.26 -0.45
N HIS A 173 3.55 11.01 -0.41
CA HIS A 173 4.17 9.94 -1.18
C HIS A 173 3.80 8.55 -0.61
N ILE A 174 3.69 8.39 0.71
CA ILE A 174 3.27 7.14 1.35
C ILE A 174 1.76 6.98 1.19
N GLN A 175 0.98 8.06 1.32
CA GLN A 175 -0.46 8.02 1.04
C GLN A 175 -0.74 7.42 -0.35
N LYS A 176 0.02 7.85 -1.37
CA LYS A 176 -0.09 7.31 -2.73
C LYS A 176 0.23 5.82 -2.80
N GLU A 177 1.34 5.39 -2.19
CA GLU A 177 1.72 3.97 -2.14
C GLU A 177 0.66 3.12 -1.42
N ILE A 178 0.11 3.60 -0.31
CA ILE A 178 -0.97 2.90 0.41
C ILE A 178 -2.20 2.78 -0.48
N ILE A 179 -2.64 3.88 -1.10
CA ILE A 179 -3.82 3.93 -1.96
C ILE A 179 -3.67 2.98 -3.15
N GLU A 180 -2.53 3.02 -3.84
CA GLU A 180 -2.26 2.14 -4.99
C GLU A 180 -2.22 0.65 -4.60
N ALA A 181 -1.84 0.33 -3.36
CA ALA A 181 -1.80 -1.04 -2.86
C ALA A 181 -3.16 -1.56 -2.36
N ILE A 182 -4.16 -0.71 -2.11
CA ILE A 182 -5.48 -1.09 -1.59
C ILE A 182 -6.12 -2.27 -2.36
N PRO A 183 -6.19 -2.27 -3.71
CA PRO A 183 -6.86 -3.34 -4.46
C PRO A 183 -6.21 -4.71 -4.26
N ASP A 184 -4.91 -4.73 -3.93
CA ASP A 184 -4.16 -5.95 -3.68
C ASP A 184 -4.30 -6.43 -2.22
N ILE A 185 -4.76 -5.57 -1.31
CA ILE A 185 -4.80 -5.83 0.14
C ILE A 185 -6.20 -6.19 0.61
N ILE A 186 -7.24 -5.51 0.14
CA ILE A 186 -8.60 -5.66 0.68
C ILE A 186 -9.35 -6.86 0.07
N ILE A 187 -10.39 -7.30 0.74
CA ILE A 187 -11.31 -8.33 0.22
C ILE A 187 -12.54 -7.72 -0.46
N ASP A 188 -13.15 -8.48 -1.37
CA ASP A 188 -14.32 -8.07 -2.16
C ASP A 188 -15.50 -7.54 -1.32
N SER A 189 -15.70 -8.08 -0.11
CA SER A 189 -16.81 -7.65 0.78
C SER A 189 -16.66 -6.20 1.26
N GLN A 190 -15.46 -5.65 1.26
CA GLN A 190 -15.16 -4.32 1.77
C GLN A 190 -15.12 -3.23 0.70
N HIS A 191 -15.16 -3.61 -0.58
CA HIS A 191 -15.00 -2.66 -1.69
C HIS A 191 -15.93 -1.46 -1.59
N ASN A 192 -17.21 -1.66 -1.27
CA ASN A 192 -18.16 -0.56 -1.16
C ASN A 192 -17.79 0.44 -0.05
N GLU A 193 -17.26 -0.05 1.07
CA GLU A 193 -16.87 0.81 2.19
C GLU A 193 -15.59 1.58 1.90
N VAL A 194 -14.59 0.88 1.35
CA VAL A 194 -13.34 1.50 0.90
C VAL A 194 -13.59 2.57 -0.15
N VAL A 195 -14.50 2.34 -1.10
CA VAL A 195 -14.88 3.32 -2.13
C VAL A 195 -15.49 4.58 -1.51
N ARG A 196 -16.30 4.47 -0.46
CA ARG A 196 -16.86 5.64 0.25
C ARG A 196 -15.74 6.45 0.89
N LYS A 197 -14.86 5.79 1.64
CA LYS A 197 -13.72 6.45 2.30
C LYS A 197 -12.77 7.09 1.29
N LEU A 198 -12.42 6.41 0.20
CA LEU A 198 -11.59 6.97 -0.88
C LEU A 198 -12.25 8.18 -1.56
N LYS A 199 -13.57 8.15 -1.75
CA LYS A 199 -14.30 9.31 -2.28
C LYS A 199 -14.22 10.50 -1.32
N GLU A 200 -14.38 10.28 -0.02
CA GLU A 200 -14.20 11.34 0.99
C GLU A 200 -12.77 11.88 1.01
N THR A 201 -11.75 11.01 0.90
CA THR A 201 -10.35 11.43 0.78
C THR A 201 -10.12 12.28 -0.46
N MET A 202 -10.69 11.89 -1.60
CA MET A 202 -10.58 12.63 -2.87
C MET A 202 -11.20 14.04 -2.80
N GLU A 203 -12.29 14.21 -2.05
CA GLU A 203 -12.94 15.50 -1.85
C GLU A 203 -12.10 16.46 -1.00
N ASN A 204 -11.25 15.93 -0.11
CA ASN A 204 -10.39 16.72 0.77
C ASN A 204 -9.01 17.03 0.17
N ASP A 205 -8.45 16.14 -0.66
CA ASP A 205 -7.09 16.28 -1.20
C ASP A 205 -7.02 16.13 -2.73
N THR A 206 -6.73 17.25 -3.41
CA THR A 206 -6.60 17.30 -4.88
C THR A 206 -5.36 16.60 -5.44
N GLU A 207 -4.34 16.34 -4.62
CA GLU A 207 -3.12 15.62 -5.03
C GLU A 207 -3.33 14.10 -5.09
N LEU A 208 -4.31 13.59 -4.33
CA LEU A 208 -4.66 12.18 -4.27
C LEU A 208 -5.71 11.76 -5.31
N VAL A 209 -6.32 12.70 -6.04
CA VAL A 209 -7.39 12.41 -7.01
C VAL A 209 -6.97 11.36 -8.05
N VAL A 210 -5.80 11.51 -8.66
CA VAL A 210 -5.31 10.58 -9.69
C VAL A 210 -5.11 9.15 -9.15
N PRO A 211 -4.30 8.93 -8.10
CA PRO A 211 -4.07 7.59 -7.57
C PRO A 211 -5.36 6.96 -7.02
N ILE A 212 -6.28 7.77 -6.47
CA ILE A 212 -7.59 7.28 -6.04
C ILE A 212 -8.41 6.78 -7.23
N LEU A 213 -8.47 7.51 -8.35
CA LEU A 213 -9.23 7.07 -9.52
C LEU A 213 -8.65 5.83 -10.19
N ASP A 214 -7.33 5.72 -10.25
CA ASP A 214 -6.66 4.52 -10.75
C ASP A 214 -6.97 3.32 -9.83
N THR A 215 -6.95 3.52 -8.51
CA THR A 215 -7.32 2.52 -7.50
C THR A 215 -8.78 2.08 -7.64
N LEU A 216 -9.71 3.03 -7.72
CA LEU A 216 -11.14 2.76 -7.89
C LEU A 216 -11.44 2.02 -9.19
N SER A 217 -10.67 2.24 -10.25
CA SER A 217 -10.81 1.52 -11.52
C SER A 217 -10.50 0.02 -11.40
N ASN A 218 -9.73 -0.38 -10.39
CA ASN A 218 -9.40 -1.78 -10.09
C ASN A 218 -10.36 -2.45 -9.09
N LEU A 219 -11.26 -1.68 -8.46
CA LEU A 219 -12.23 -2.18 -7.49
C LEU A 219 -13.60 -2.45 -8.12
N LYS A 220 -14.32 -3.42 -7.56
CA LYS A 220 -15.71 -3.73 -7.96
C LYS A 220 -16.68 -3.26 -6.89
N PHE A 221 -17.60 -2.36 -7.24
CA PHE A 221 -18.57 -1.77 -6.32
C PHE A 221 -19.91 -1.49 -6.99
N SER A 222 -20.91 -1.07 -6.20
CA SER A 222 -22.28 -0.93 -6.69
C SER A 222 -22.44 0.19 -7.74
N GLU A 223 -23.40 -0.01 -8.66
CA GLU A 223 -23.72 0.99 -9.69
C GLU A 223 -24.14 2.34 -9.08
N SER A 224 -24.82 2.32 -7.93
CA SER A 224 -25.19 3.54 -7.20
C SER A 224 -23.98 4.36 -6.77
N LEU A 225 -22.93 3.70 -6.24
CA LEU A 225 -21.69 4.35 -5.85
C LEU A 225 -20.90 4.84 -7.07
N MET A 226 -20.97 4.12 -8.19
CA MET A 226 -20.38 4.56 -9.46
C MET A 226 -21.03 5.85 -9.98
N ASP A 227 -22.36 5.95 -9.91
CA ASP A 227 -23.07 7.16 -10.31
C ASP A 227 -22.77 8.35 -9.37
N GLU A 228 -22.64 8.10 -8.06
CA GLU A 228 -22.15 9.12 -7.12
C GLU A 228 -20.72 9.57 -7.42
N LEU A 229 -19.80 8.63 -7.64
CA LEU A 229 -18.41 8.90 -7.94
C LEU A 229 -18.27 9.73 -9.22
N LYS A 230 -19.01 9.38 -10.28
CA LYS A 230 -19.07 10.16 -11.53
C LYS A 230 -19.50 11.59 -11.26
N ASN A 231 -20.52 11.80 -10.42
CA ASN A 231 -20.96 13.15 -10.05
C ASN A 231 -19.88 13.91 -9.27
N THR A 232 -19.18 13.26 -8.35
CA THR A 232 -18.05 13.87 -7.63
C THR A 232 -16.91 14.24 -8.59
N VAL A 233 -16.52 13.34 -9.51
CA VAL A 233 -15.48 13.62 -10.52
C VAL A 233 -15.87 14.77 -11.46
N ILE A 234 -17.14 14.86 -11.87
CA ILE A 234 -17.64 16.00 -12.66
C ILE A 234 -17.53 17.33 -11.89
N LYS A 235 -17.74 17.33 -10.56
CA LYS A 235 -17.53 18.54 -9.74
C LYS A 235 -16.05 18.88 -9.61
N HIS A 236 -15.18 17.88 -9.48
CA HIS A 236 -13.73 18.09 -9.45
C HIS A 236 -13.18 18.62 -10.77
N LEU A 237 -13.79 18.28 -11.91
CA LEU A 237 -13.41 18.80 -13.22
C LEU A 237 -13.41 20.34 -13.26
N GLU A 238 -14.17 21.00 -12.38
CA GLU A 238 -14.18 22.45 -12.24
C GLU A 238 -12.97 23.00 -11.47
N HIS A 239 -12.49 22.27 -10.47
CA HIS A 239 -11.48 22.81 -9.55
C HIS A 239 -10.11 22.17 -9.73
N CYS A 240 -9.92 21.39 -10.81
CA CYS A 240 -8.70 20.63 -11.04
C CYS A 240 -7.66 21.39 -11.87
N GLU A 241 -6.40 21.04 -11.66
CA GLU A 241 -5.28 21.50 -12.47
C GLU A 241 -5.40 20.97 -13.90
N LEU A 242 -4.91 21.76 -14.87
CA LEU A 242 -5.05 21.44 -16.30
C LEU A 242 -4.47 20.07 -16.67
N GLU A 243 -3.38 19.67 -16.01
CA GLU A 243 -2.69 18.39 -16.20
C GLU A 243 -3.55 17.18 -15.82
N LYS A 244 -4.48 17.35 -14.87
CA LYS A 244 -5.33 16.28 -14.35
C LYS A 244 -6.64 16.11 -15.13
N ILE A 245 -7.05 17.12 -15.89
CA ILE A 245 -8.29 17.11 -16.70
C ILE A 245 -8.37 15.88 -17.64
N PRO A 246 -7.33 15.53 -18.42
CA PRO A 246 -7.39 14.37 -19.32
C PRO A 246 -7.63 13.05 -18.58
N ILE A 247 -7.07 12.92 -17.37
CA ILE A 247 -7.19 11.72 -16.52
C ILE A 247 -8.63 11.58 -16.03
N LEU A 248 -9.23 12.68 -15.56
CA LEU A 248 -10.63 12.73 -15.12
C LEU A 248 -11.60 12.40 -16.27
N ILE A 249 -11.36 12.98 -17.45
CA ILE A 249 -12.17 12.69 -18.64
C ILE A 249 -12.02 11.22 -19.04
N ARG A 250 -10.81 10.66 -19.02
CA ARG A 250 -10.56 9.25 -19.33
C ARG A 250 -11.38 8.34 -18.41
N PHE A 251 -11.34 8.59 -17.10
CA PHE A 251 -12.14 7.86 -16.12
C PHE A 251 -13.65 7.98 -16.40
N LEU A 252 -14.15 9.20 -16.62
CA LEU A 252 -15.57 9.44 -16.91
C LEU A 252 -16.05 8.74 -18.18
N LEU A 253 -15.19 8.63 -19.20
CA LEU A 253 -15.53 7.97 -20.46
C LEU A 253 -15.42 6.44 -20.38
N GLN A 254 -14.45 5.92 -19.65
CA GLN A 254 -14.26 4.47 -19.45
C GLN A 254 -15.33 3.85 -18.55
N SER A 255 -15.90 4.63 -17.63
CA SER A 255 -16.96 4.18 -16.70
C SER A 255 -18.38 4.20 -17.31
N ILE A 256 -18.53 4.44 -18.62
CA ILE A 256 -19.82 4.50 -19.31
C ILE A 256 -20.23 3.11 -19.80
N GLU A 257 -21.31 2.57 -19.24
CA GLU A 257 -21.82 1.25 -19.62
C GLU A 257 -22.98 1.30 -20.63
N SER A 258 -23.70 2.44 -20.71
CA SER A 258 -24.90 2.58 -21.55
C SER A 258 -24.93 3.88 -22.36
N ASN A 259 -25.50 3.82 -23.56
CA ASN A 259 -25.58 4.94 -24.51
C ASN A 259 -26.35 6.15 -23.95
N ASP A 260 -27.38 5.91 -23.13
CA ASP A 260 -28.17 6.99 -22.54
C ASP A 260 -27.37 7.74 -21.47
N LYS A 261 -26.63 7.02 -20.61
CA LYS A 261 -25.70 7.62 -19.64
C LYS A 261 -24.55 8.34 -20.35
N ALA A 262 -24.11 7.84 -21.52
CA ALA A 262 -23.06 8.46 -22.30
C ALA A 262 -23.39 9.91 -22.71
N ARG A 263 -24.60 10.14 -23.24
CA ARG A 263 -25.04 11.47 -23.67
C ARG A 263 -25.08 12.45 -22.49
N PHE A 264 -25.58 11.99 -21.35
CA PHE A 264 -25.66 12.80 -20.14
C PHE A 264 -24.26 13.22 -19.65
N ILE A 265 -23.33 12.26 -19.52
CA ILE A 265 -21.98 12.52 -19.04
C ILE A 265 -21.22 13.43 -20.02
N ILE A 266 -21.29 13.17 -21.34
CA ILE A 266 -20.66 14.01 -22.36
C ILE A 266 -21.21 15.44 -22.32
N SER A 267 -22.53 15.60 -22.14
CA SER A 267 -23.13 16.93 -22.00
C SER A 267 -22.64 17.65 -20.74
N LYS A 268 -22.49 16.94 -19.62
CA LYS A 268 -21.95 17.52 -18.37
C LYS A 268 -20.50 17.96 -18.54
N ILE A 269 -19.65 17.12 -19.15
CA ILE A 269 -18.25 17.48 -19.45
C ILE A 269 -18.19 18.74 -20.31
N ARG A 270 -18.97 18.80 -21.40
CA ARG A 270 -19.00 19.98 -22.29
C ARG A 270 -19.48 21.25 -21.61
N ASN A 271 -20.46 21.14 -20.72
CA ASN A 271 -20.98 22.30 -19.98
C ASN A 271 -20.00 22.80 -18.91
N LYS A 272 -19.15 21.92 -18.39
CA LYS A 272 -18.21 22.21 -17.31
C LYS A 272 -16.81 22.61 -17.80
N LEU A 273 -16.45 22.28 -19.05
CA LEU A 273 -15.17 22.65 -19.66
C LEU A 273 -15.32 23.74 -20.72
N ASN A 274 -14.66 24.88 -20.49
CA ASN A 274 -14.54 25.91 -21.51
C ASN A 274 -13.22 25.81 -22.27
N PHE A 275 -13.24 25.07 -23.39
CA PHE A 275 -12.07 24.85 -24.23
C PHE A 275 -11.46 26.13 -24.83
N ASN A 276 -12.25 27.20 -24.98
CA ASN A 276 -11.73 28.48 -25.47
C ASN A 276 -10.82 29.15 -24.44
N VAL A 277 -11.20 29.07 -23.16
CA VAL A 277 -10.39 29.56 -22.05
C VAL A 277 -9.12 28.72 -21.94
N ILE A 278 -9.23 27.39 -21.97
CA ILE A 278 -8.07 26.47 -21.97
C ILE A 278 -7.11 26.79 -23.13
N SER A 279 -7.63 26.98 -24.35
CA SER A 279 -6.83 27.33 -25.54
C SER A 279 -6.11 28.67 -25.38
N SER A 280 -6.76 29.68 -24.79
CA SER A 280 -6.12 30.96 -24.51
C SER A 280 -5.03 30.87 -23.45
N LEU A 281 -5.23 30.07 -22.40
CA LEU A 281 -4.27 29.85 -21.32
C LEU A 281 -3.02 29.12 -21.81
N LEU A 282 -3.19 28.08 -22.63
CA LEU A 282 -2.08 27.35 -23.25
C LEU A 282 -1.26 28.23 -24.20
N LYS A 283 -1.89 29.19 -24.90
CA LYS A 283 -1.17 30.16 -25.74
C LYS A 283 -0.34 31.15 -24.92
N VAL A 284 -0.85 31.59 -23.76
CA VAL A 284 -0.12 32.49 -22.86
C VAL A 284 1.10 31.78 -22.26
N GLU A 285 0.94 30.53 -21.80
CA GLU A 285 2.04 29.72 -21.26
C GLU A 285 3.15 29.48 -22.31
N ASN A 286 2.76 29.16 -23.55
CA ASN A 286 3.73 29.02 -24.65
C ASN A 286 4.42 30.35 -25.04
N SER A 287 3.75 31.50 -24.87
CA SER A 287 4.35 32.82 -25.15
C SER A 287 5.27 33.34 -24.05
N MET A 288 5.11 32.89 -22.81
CA MET A 288 5.98 33.25 -21.68
C MET A 288 7.22 32.37 -21.57
N ASN A 289 7.17 31.13 -22.07
CA ASN A 289 8.31 30.23 -22.10
C ASN A 289 9.48 30.69 -22.99
N ASP A 290 9.25 31.66 -23.89
CA ASP A 290 10.30 32.22 -24.75
C ASP A 290 11.11 33.36 -24.12
N ASN A 291 10.69 33.94 -22.97
CA ASN A 291 11.34 35.17 -22.48
C ASN A 291 11.83 35.21 -21.02
N ASP A 292 11.54 34.28 -20.10
CA ASP A 292 12.21 34.31 -18.77
C ASP A 292 12.26 32.94 -18.07
N LYS A 293 13.48 32.44 -17.83
CA LYS A 293 13.77 31.27 -16.97
C LYS A 293 13.68 31.62 -15.48
N ALA A 294 12.50 32.01 -15.01
CA ALA A 294 12.22 32.13 -13.58
C ALA A 294 10.97 31.32 -13.23
N GLN A 295 11.20 30.23 -12.49
CA GLN A 295 10.20 29.35 -11.92
C GLN A 295 9.09 30.15 -11.21
N ILE A 296 7.91 30.19 -11.81
CA ILE A 296 6.67 30.44 -11.09
C ILE A 296 5.74 29.28 -11.46
N ASN A 297 5.32 28.54 -10.45
CA ASN A 297 4.37 27.44 -10.55
C ASN A 297 2.98 28.00 -10.88
N ILE A 298 2.72 28.30 -12.16
CA ILE A 298 1.44 28.86 -12.63
C ILE A 298 0.34 27.77 -12.62
N SER A 299 0.72 26.48 -12.59
CA SER A 299 -0.17 25.30 -12.50
C SER A 299 -1.22 25.40 -11.37
N LYS A 300 -0.83 25.92 -10.20
CA LYS A 300 -1.71 26.10 -9.02
C LYS A 300 -2.73 27.23 -9.14
N SER A 301 -2.56 28.18 -10.08
CA SER A 301 -3.46 29.33 -10.24
C SER A 301 -4.61 29.07 -11.23
N PHE A 302 -4.50 28.05 -12.09
CA PHE A 302 -5.45 27.82 -13.18
C PHE A 302 -6.84 27.32 -12.73
N GLY A 303 -6.93 26.62 -11.60
CA GLY A 303 -8.23 26.19 -11.05
C GLY A 303 -9.18 27.35 -10.72
N LYS A 304 -8.65 28.57 -10.51
CA LYS A 304 -9.44 29.79 -10.31
C LYS A 304 -9.81 30.55 -11.58
N LEU A 305 -9.18 30.24 -12.73
CA LEU A 305 -9.34 30.99 -13.98
C LEU A 305 -10.18 30.27 -15.04
N LEU A 306 -10.57 29.02 -14.78
CA LEU A 306 -11.46 28.25 -15.65
C LEU A 306 -12.95 28.51 -15.40
N PHE A 307 -13.29 29.33 -14.39
CA PHE A 307 -14.65 29.67 -13.95
C PHE A 307 -14.82 31.17 -13.78
#